data_AF-A0A5A8F174-F1
#
_entry.id   AF-A0A5A8F174-F1
#
_cell.length_a   1.000
_cell.length_b   1.000
_cell.length_c   1.000
_cell.angle_alpha   90.00
_cell.angle_beta   90.00
_cell.angle_gamma   90.00
#
_symmetry.space_group_name_H-M   'P 1'
#
loop_
_entity.id
_entity.type
_entity.pdbx_description
1 polymer ?
#
loop_
_entity_poly.entity_id
_entity_poly.type
_entity_poly.pdbx_seq_one_letter_code
_entity_poly.pdbx_strand_id
1 'polypeptide(L)'
;MRKKFFYICLALLIFSVNLFAQVVAKIDDFKITDDVLKKYVDEVAGEKYKNYLKSDSGKRKLAEYYINRYVLLKYAKEIYKEEDLKKLKQSHPELDTDTLYLLHLIDEKINKQIKIDDKELEKFMKSNGISNKNSAYANLLTIKRKKMLDDLLNKLKQEHNIVFNIN
;
A
#
# COMPACT_ATOMS: atom_id res chain seq x y z
N MET A 1 45.83 -56.41 18.51
CA MET A 1 44.55 -56.33 17.76
C MET A 1 43.89 -55.00 18.05
N ARG A 2 43.43 -54.28 17.00
CA ARG A 2 42.59 -53.05 16.99
C ARG A 2 43.27 -51.75 17.48
N LYS A 3 43.88 -50.96 16.58
CA LYS A 3 43.34 -49.98 15.60
C LYS A 3 43.02 -48.60 16.23
N LYS A 4 43.85 -47.63 15.84
CA LYS A 4 43.71 -46.16 15.88
C LYS A 4 42.32 -45.71 15.45
N PHE A 5 41.79 -44.59 15.96
CA PHE A 5 41.01 -43.56 15.21
C PHE A 5 40.68 -42.40 16.17
N PHE A 6 41.47 -41.33 16.18
CA PHE A 6 41.30 -40.08 15.41
C PHE A 6 40.21 -39.16 15.98
N TYR A 7 40.68 -38.03 16.54
CA TYR A 7 39.92 -36.85 16.93
C TYR A 7 38.99 -36.38 15.81
N ILE A 8 37.72 -36.10 16.12
CA ILE A 8 36.96 -35.04 15.47
C ILE A 8 36.09 -34.35 16.54
N CYS A 9 36.61 -33.27 17.11
CA CYS A 9 35.78 -32.21 17.66
C CYS A 9 34.95 -31.65 16.51
N LEU A 10 33.70 -32.09 16.40
CA LEU A 10 32.71 -31.48 15.51
C LEU A 10 32.36 -30.12 16.11
N ALA A 11 33.16 -29.10 15.79
CA ALA A 11 32.81 -27.72 15.98
C ALA A 11 31.53 -27.47 15.17
N LEU A 12 30.40 -27.42 15.88
CA LEU A 12 29.16 -26.84 15.42
C LEU A 12 29.44 -25.37 15.08
N LEU A 13 29.87 -25.14 13.85
CA LEU A 13 29.75 -23.86 13.18
C LEU A 13 28.25 -23.60 13.04
N ILE A 14 27.67 -23.01 14.07
CA ILE A 14 26.46 -22.22 13.96
C ILE A 14 26.88 -21.02 13.10
N PHE A 15 26.85 -21.20 11.78
CA PHE A 15 26.72 -20.07 10.87
C PHE A 15 25.37 -19.46 11.20
N SER A 16 25.35 -18.52 12.14
CA SER A 16 24.33 -17.49 12.21
C SER A 16 24.44 -16.73 10.90
N VAL A 17 23.70 -17.20 9.90
CA VAL A 17 23.40 -16.41 8.73
C VAL A 17 22.62 -15.23 9.27
N ASN A 18 23.32 -14.13 9.58
CA ASN A 18 22.71 -12.83 9.63
C ASN A 18 22.20 -12.62 8.20
N LEU A 19 20.99 -13.10 7.92
CA LEU A 19 20.20 -12.66 6.80
C LEU A 19 20.06 -11.16 7.02
N PHE A 20 20.98 -10.38 6.44
CA PHE A 20 20.84 -8.94 6.39
C PHE A 20 19.55 -8.70 5.62
N ALA A 21 18.48 -8.40 6.35
CA ALA A 21 17.18 -8.15 5.77
C ALA A 21 17.36 -7.03 4.73
N GLN A 22 17.18 -7.39 3.45
CA GLN A 22 17.41 -6.46 2.36
C GLN A 22 16.47 -5.27 2.55
N VAL A 23 17.05 -4.07 2.69
CA VAL A 23 16.28 -2.83 2.79
C VAL A 23 15.86 -2.45 1.37
N VAL A 24 14.56 -2.47 1.10
CA VAL A 24 13.97 -2.12 -0.19
C VAL A 24 13.78 -0.61 -0.32
N ALA A 25 13.27 0.01 0.75
CA ALA A 25 13.05 1.45 0.80
C ALA A 25 13.13 1.94 2.25
N LYS A 26 13.10 3.27 2.42
CA LYS A 26 13.02 3.96 3.70
C LYS A 26 11.98 5.07 3.59
N ILE A 27 11.17 5.25 4.62
CA ILE A 27 10.29 6.40 4.82
C ILE A 27 10.56 7.00 6.19
N ASP A 28 10.90 8.28 6.24
CA ASP A 28 11.41 8.98 7.43
C ASP A 28 12.57 8.21 8.04
N ASP A 29 12.43 7.63 9.22
CA ASP A 29 13.43 6.76 9.85
C ASP A 29 13.11 5.26 9.77
N PHE A 30 11.96 4.91 9.20
CA PHE A 30 11.49 3.53 9.09
C PHE A 30 12.04 2.84 7.85
N LYS A 31 12.73 1.70 8.07
CA LYS A 31 13.25 0.84 6.99
C LYS A 31 12.18 -0.16 6.56
N ILE A 32 11.90 -0.18 5.25
CA ILE A 32 11.02 -1.15 4.61
C ILE A 32 11.91 -2.29 4.09
N THR A 33 11.94 -3.39 4.81
CA THR A 33 12.69 -4.60 4.44
C THR A 33 11.82 -5.61 3.69
N ASP A 34 12.46 -6.63 3.11
CA ASP A 34 11.76 -7.80 2.55
C ASP A 34 10.75 -8.42 3.52
N ASP A 35 11.09 -8.53 4.81
CA ASP A 35 10.19 -9.08 5.83
C ASP A 35 8.97 -8.18 6.08
N VAL A 36 9.17 -6.86 6.07
CA VAL A 36 8.07 -5.89 6.17
C VAL A 36 7.14 -6.05 4.96
N LEU A 37 7.68 -6.18 3.75
CA LEU A 37 6.88 -6.37 2.55
C LEU A 37 6.16 -7.72 2.54
N LYS A 38 6.82 -8.78 3.01
CA LYS A 38 6.20 -10.11 3.15
C LYS A 38 5.02 -10.05 4.11
N LYS A 39 5.23 -9.48 5.31
CA LYS A 39 4.16 -9.28 6.30
C LYS A 39 3.01 -8.44 5.73
N TYR A 40 3.33 -7.36 5.02
CA TYR A 40 2.33 -6.53 4.37
C TYR A 40 1.49 -7.32 3.34
N VAL A 41 2.12 -8.20 2.56
CA VAL A 41 1.40 -9.07 1.63
C VAL A 41 0.51 -10.07 2.36
N ASP A 42 1.04 -10.74 3.37
CA ASP A 42 0.34 -11.80 4.09
C ASP A 42 -0.85 -11.27 4.91
N GLU A 43 -0.74 -10.06 5.47
CA GLU A 43 -1.74 -9.51 6.39
C GLU A 43 -2.68 -8.47 5.74
N VAL A 44 -2.25 -7.77 4.69
CA VAL A 44 -2.96 -6.58 4.20
C VAL A 44 -3.19 -6.58 2.69
N ALA A 45 -2.13 -6.70 1.87
CA ALA A 45 -2.27 -6.57 0.42
C ALA A 45 -2.93 -7.80 -0.21
N GLY A 46 -2.70 -8.97 0.38
CA GLY A 46 -3.27 -10.25 0.00
C GLY A 46 -2.45 -11.04 -1.02
N GLU A 47 -2.79 -12.32 -1.13
CA GLU A 47 -2.11 -13.35 -1.92
C GLU A 47 -1.77 -12.96 -3.36
N LYS A 48 -2.62 -12.17 -4.02
CA LYS A 48 -2.42 -11.74 -5.42
C LYS A 48 -1.11 -10.98 -5.64
N TYR A 49 -0.53 -10.40 -4.58
CA TYR A 49 0.76 -9.69 -4.66
C TYR A 49 1.97 -10.53 -4.25
N LYS A 50 1.83 -11.81 -3.87
CA LYS A 50 2.99 -12.64 -3.48
C LYS A 50 4.07 -12.73 -4.56
N ASN A 51 3.68 -12.73 -5.84
CA ASN A 51 4.65 -12.78 -6.94
C ASN A 51 5.54 -11.52 -7.01
N TYR A 52 5.11 -10.39 -6.44
CA TYR A 52 5.92 -9.17 -6.44
C TYR A 52 7.13 -9.29 -5.51
N LEU A 53 7.10 -10.17 -4.51
CA LEU A 53 8.24 -10.41 -3.61
C LEU A 53 9.43 -11.10 -4.31
N LYS A 54 9.22 -11.64 -5.52
CA LYS A 54 10.21 -12.46 -6.23
C LYS A 54 11.20 -11.66 -7.09
N SER A 55 10.96 -10.37 -7.33
CA SER A 55 11.83 -9.52 -8.14
C SER A 55 12.01 -8.15 -7.51
N ASP A 56 13.14 -7.48 -7.77
CA ASP A 56 13.39 -6.13 -7.27
C ASP A 56 12.33 -5.13 -7.77
N SER A 57 11.94 -5.21 -9.05
CA SER A 57 10.87 -4.38 -9.60
C SER A 57 9.52 -4.60 -8.91
N GLY A 58 9.21 -5.84 -8.52
CA GLY A 58 8.00 -6.19 -7.78
C GLY A 58 8.06 -5.69 -6.34
N LYS A 59 9.20 -5.89 -5.66
CA LYS A 59 9.46 -5.40 -4.30
C LYS A 59 9.38 -3.88 -4.24
N ARG A 60 9.93 -3.18 -5.23
CA ARG A 60 9.85 -1.73 -5.37
C ARG A 60 8.41 -1.28 -5.42
N LYS A 61 7.61 -1.90 -6.29
CA LYS A 61 6.19 -1.59 -6.44
C LYS A 61 5.37 -1.92 -5.17
N LEU A 62 5.71 -3.00 -4.47
CA LEU A 62 5.14 -3.31 -3.16
C LEU A 62 5.49 -2.25 -2.11
N ALA A 63 6.73 -1.79 -2.08
CA ALA A 63 7.16 -0.72 -1.19
C ALA A 63 6.45 0.60 -1.52
N GLU A 64 6.22 0.93 -2.80
CA GLU A 64 5.39 2.07 -3.19
C GLU A 64 3.96 1.96 -2.65
N TYR A 65 3.32 0.79 -2.75
CA TYR A 65 1.99 0.56 -2.19
C TYR A 65 1.96 0.65 -0.67
N TYR A 66 2.97 0.08 -0.01
CA TYR A 66 3.14 0.17 1.43
C TYR A 66 3.26 1.63 1.88
N ILE A 67 4.14 2.41 1.23
CA ILE A 67 4.36 3.82 1.52
C ILE A 67 3.08 4.63 1.30
N ASN A 68 2.37 4.41 0.19
CA ASN A 68 1.09 5.09 -0.08
C ASN A 68 0.09 4.83 1.04
N ARG A 69 -0.05 3.57 1.47
CA ARG A 69 -0.95 3.22 2.58
C ARG A 69 -0.50 3.85 3.88
N TYR A 70 0.80 3.84 4.17
CA TYR A 70 1.38 4.39 5.39
C TYR A 70 1.07 5.88 5.53
N VAL A 71 1.37 6.69 4.50
CA VAL A 71 1.15 8.15 4.56
C VAL A 71 -0.33 8.50 4.65
N LEU A 72 -1.19 7.79 3.92
CA LEU A 72 -2.65 8.00 4.00
C LEU A 72 -3.20 7.64 5.37
N LEU A 73 -2.76 6.52 5.94
CA LEU A 73 -3.24 6.09 7.25
C LEU A 73 -2.76 7.02 8.36
N LYS A 74 -1.49 7.44 8.31
CA LYS A 74 -0.93 8.41 9.25
C LYS A 74 -1.76 9.69 9.23
N TYR A 75 -1.97 10.27 8.05
CA TYR A 75 -2.78 11.47 7.89
C TYR A 75 -4.23 11.27 8.36
N ALA A 76 -4.87 10.14 8.03
CA ALA A 76 -6.23 9.84 8.48
C ALA A 76 -6.34 9.81 10.01
N LYS A 77 -5.39 9.20 10.71
CA LYS A 77 -5.36 9.12 12.18
C LYS A 77 -5.05 10.46 12.86
N GLU A 78 -4.41 11.39 12.15
CA GLU A 78 -4.13 12.73 12.68
C GLU A 78 -5.38 13.62 12.66
N ILE A 79 -6.27 13.44 11.67
CA ILE A 79 -7.42 14.33 11.46
C ILE A 79 -8.76 13.74 11.92
N TYR A 80 -8.84 12.44 12.15
CA TYR A 80 -10.06 11.74 12.58
C TYR A 80 -9.85 11.05 13.91
N LYS A 81 -10.93 10.96 14.69
CA LYS A 81 -11.00 10.17 15.91
C LYS A 81 -11.75 8.86 15.64
N GLU A 82 -11.64 7.92 16.56
CA GLU A 82 -12.31 6.62 16.42
C GLU A 82 -13.83 6.76 16.42
N GLU A 83 -14.38 7.75 17.13
CA GLU A 83 -15.81 8.03 17.16
C GLU A 83 -16.36 8.44 15.78
N ASP A 84 -15.54 9.08 14.93
CA ASP A 84 -15.92 9.47 13.57
C ASP A 84 -16.17 8.25 12.68
N LEU A 85 -15.59 7.10 13.04
CA LEU A 85 -15.69 5.84 12.31
C LEU A 85 -16.92 5.01 12.71
N LYS A 86 -17.67 5.41 13.75
CA LYS A 86 -18.73 4.58 14.36
C LYS A 86 -19.75 4.07 13.35
N LYS A 87 -20.21 4.93 12.43
CA LYS A 87 -21.17 4.54 11.38
C LYS A 87 -20.57 3.52 10.41
N LEU A 88 -19.32 3.71 10.00
CA LEU A 88 -18.62 2.78 9.12
C LEU A 88 -18.39 1.43 9.83
N LYS A 89 -18.01 1.44 11.11
CA LYS A 89 -17.84 0.21 11.89
C LYS A 89 -19.15 -0.57 12.03
N GLN A 90 -20.28 0.12 12.16
CA GLN A 90 -21.59 -0.52 12.20
C GLN A 90 -21.97 -1.17 10.84
N SER A 91 -21.65 -0.50 9.73
CA SER A 91 -21.94 -1.02 8.38
C SER A 91 -20.96 -2.10 7.91
N HIS A 92 -19.74 -2.11 8.45
CA HIS A 92 -18.64 -3.01 8.08
C HIS A 92 -17.92 -3.55 9.32
N PRO A 93 -18.61 -4.32 10.19
CA PRO A 93 -18.07 -4.78 11.47
C PRO A 93 -16.82 -5.67 11.34
N GLU A 94 -16.68 -6.36 10.21
CA GLU A 94 -15.55 -7.24 9.87
C GLU A 94 -14.26 -6.50 9.56
N LEU A 95 -14.33 -5.20 9.21
CA LEU A 95 -13.15 -4.43 8.85
C LEU A 95 -12.37 -3.99 10.10
N ASP A 96 -11.06 -4.07 9.99
CA ASP A 96 -10.15 -3.53 10.99
C ASP A 96 -10.19 -1.99 11.01
N THR A 97 -9.80 -1.42 12.13
CA THR A 97 -9.89 0.03 12.37
C THR A 97 -9.05 0.84 11.38
N ASP A 98 -7.88 0.36 10.95
CA ASP A 98 -7.04 1.09 9.99
C ASP A 98 -7.72 1.16 8.62
N THR A 99 -8.35 0.07 8.19
CA THR A 99 -9.14 0.05 6.96
C THR A 99 -10.31 1.03 7.05
N LEU A 100 -10.97 1.13 8.20
CA LEU A 100 -12.05 2.10 8.41
C LEU A 100 -11.57 3.56 8.35
N TYR A 101 -10.41 3.88 8.92
CA TYR A 101 -9.79 5.20 8.77
C TYR A 101 -9.54 5.56 7.30
N LEU A 102 -8.98 4.62 6.52
CA LEU A 102 -8.71 4.83 5.10
C LEU A 102 -10.00 4.99 4.29
N LEU A 103 -11.03 4.20 4.57
CA LEU A 103 -12.33 4.33 3.93
C LEU A 103 -12.98 5.69 4.23
N HIS A 104 -12.92 6.13 5.50
CA HIS A 104 -13.43 7.43 5.89
C HIS A 104 -12.69 8.57 5.19
N LEU A 105 -11.36 8.50 5.14
CA LEU A 105 -10.52 9.47 4.44
C LEU A 105 -10.89 9.56 2.95
N ILE A 106 -11.00 8.42 2.26
CA ILE A 106 -11.36 8.36 0.83
C ILE A 106 -12.76 8.93 0.62
N ASP A 107 -13.72 8.61 1.47
CA ASP A 107 -15.07 9.14 1.33
C ASP A 107 -15.10 10.67 1.46
N GLU A 108 -14.48 11.21 2.51
CA GLU A 108 -14.55 12.64 2.79
C GLU A 108 -13.70 13.49 1.83
N LYS A 109 -12.44 13.09 1.61
CA LYS A 109 -11.48 13.90 0.84
C LYS A 109 -11.56 13.66 -0.66
N ILE A 110 -12.16 12.54 -1.09
CA ILE A 110 -12.24 12.19 -2.52
C ILE A 110 -13.69 12.10 -2.96
N ASN A 111 -14.46 11.13 -2.46
CA ASN A 111 -15.78 10.84 -3.05
C ASN A 111 -16.75 12.01 -2.94
N LYS A 112 -16.83 12.66 -1.77
CA LYS A 112 -17.73 13.81 -1.54
C LYS A 112 -17.31 15.09 -2.28
N GLN A 113 -16.05 15.17 -2.72
CA GLN A 113 -15.52 16.34 -3.42
C GLN A 113 -15.74 16.26 -4.93
N ILE A 114 -15.98 15.06 -5.48
CA ILE A 114 -16.15 14.89 -6.92
C ILE A 114 -17.55 15.32 -7.34
N LYS A 115 -17.60 16.29 -8.24
CA LYS A 115 -18.78 16.66 -9.01
C LYS A 115 -18.50 16.40 -10.48
N ILE A 116 -19.47 15.82 -11.17
CA ILE A 116 -19.47 15.63 -12.62
C ILE A 116 -20.74 16.30 -13.11
N ASP A 117 -20.59 17.38 -13.86
CA ASP A 117 -21.71 18.03 -14.51
C ASP A 117 -22.01 17.38 -15.87
N ASP A 118 -23.21 17.61 -16.40
CA ASP A 118 -23.65 17.00 -17.65
C ASP A 118 -22.79 17.44 -18.85
N LYS A 119 -22.27 18.68 -18.87
CA LYS A 119 -21.45 19.19 -19.98
C LYS A 119 -20.10 18.46 -20.06
N GLU A 120 -19.47 18.26 -18.92
CA GLU A 120 -18.24 17.49 -18.79
C GLU A 120 -18.47 16.05 -19.23
N LEU A 121 -19.56 15.43 -18.76
CA LEU A 121 -19.91 14.06 -19.11
C LEU A 121 -20.18 13.89 -20.60
N GLU A 122 -20.93 14.81 -21.22
CA GLU A 122 -21.16 14.81 -22.67
C GLU A 122 -19.87 14.98 -23.46
N LYS A 123 -18.98 15.90 -23.02
CA LYS A 123 -17.67 16.08 -23.65
C LYS A 123 -16.83 14.80 -23.54
N PHE A 124 -16.85 14.15 -22.38
CA PHE A 124 -16.15 12.89 -22.16
C PHE A 124 -16.71 11.76 -23.03
N MET A 125 -18.04 11.63 -23.12
CA MET A 125 -18.73 10.67 -23.98
C MET A 125 -18.31 10.83 -25.45
N LYS A 126 -18.38 12.07 -25.97
CA LYS A 126 -18.00 12.39 -27.35
C LYS A 126 -16.52 12.08 -27.62
N SER A 127 -15.64 12.50 -26.72
CA SER A 127 -14.18 12.33 -26.91
C SER A 127 -13.73 10.87 -26.85
N ASN A 128 -14.48 10.00 -26.17
CA ASN A 128 -14.14 8.58 -25.99
C ASN A 128 -15.06 7.64 -26.77
N GLY A 129 -15.98 8.15 -27.59
CA GLY A 129 -16.92 7.33 -28.37
C GLY A 129 -17.87 6.48 -27.52
N ILE A 130 -18.21 6.92 -26.30
CA ILE A 130 -19.08 6.16 -25.38
C ILE A 130 -20.52 6.65 -25.51
N SER A 131 -21.43 5.77 -25.92
CA SER A 131 -22.87 6.09 -26.06
C SER A 131 -23.66 5.91 -24.76
N ASN A 132 -23.22 5.02 -23.88
CA ASN A 132 -23.90 4.73 -22.61
C ASN A 132 -23.50 5.74 -21.51
N LYS A 133 -24.46 6.55 -21.06
CA LYS A 133 -24.25 7.60 -20.03
C LYS A 133 -23.70 7.03 -18.72
N ASN A 134 -24.19 5.87 -18.26
CA ASN A 134 -23.78 5.27 -16.99
C ASN A 134 -22.32 4.77 -17.04
N SER A 135 -21.95 4.11 -18.15
CA SER A 135 -20.57 3.66 -18.39
C SER A 135 -19.62 4.85 -18.46
N ALA A 136 -19.99 5.89 -19.21
CA ALA A 136 -19.19 7.12 -19.28
C ALA A 136 -19.03 7.79 -17.92
N TYR A 137 -20.11 7.88 -17.13
CA TYR A 137 -20.07 8.43 -15.79
C TYR A 137 -19.15 7.62 -14.86
N ALA A 138 -19.27 6.29 -14.83
CA ALA A 138 -18.43 5.44 -14.00
C ALA A 138 -16.94 5.55 -14.37
N ASN A 139 -16.63 5.61 -15.66
CA ASN A 139 -15.26 5.79 -16.15
C ASN A 139 -14.71 7.17 -15.76
N LEU A 140 -15.46 8.24 -16.01
CA LEU A 140 -15.05 9.59 -15.64
C LEU A 140 -14.88 9.74 -14.12
N LEU A 141 -15.79 9.17 -13.34
CA LEU A 141 -15.69 9.13 -11.89
C LEU A 141 -14.42 8.41 -11.43
N THR A 142 -14.08 7.28 -12.07
CA THR A 142 -12.86 6.52 -11.76
C THR A 142 -11.59 7.33 -12.05
N ILE A 143 -11.56 8.03 -13.19
CA ILE A 143 -10.44 8.90 -13.57
C ILE A 143 -10.29 10.04 -12.55
N LYS A 144 -11.39 10.70 -12.17
CA LYS A 144 -11.37 11.77 -11.17
C LYS A 144 -10.94 11.28 -9.80
N ARG A 145 -11.47 10.15 -9.32
CA ARG A 145 -11.06 9.52 -8.06
C ARG A 145 -9.57 9.24 -8.02
N LYS A 146 -9.05 8.63 -9.09
CA LYS A 146 -7.63 8.34 -9.20
C LYS A 146 -6.81 9.63 -9.15
N LYS A 147 -7.17 10.64 -9.94
CA LYS A 147 -6.46 11.93 -9.95
C LYS A 147 -6.43 12.56 -8.56
N MET A 148 -7.57 12.65 -7.88
CA MET A 148 -7.63 13.24 -6.54
C MET A 148 -6.85 12.44 -5.49
N LEU A 149 -6.86 11.11 -5.59
CA LEU A 149 -6.03 10.26 -4.72
C LEU A 149 -4.54 10.48 -4.98
N ASP A 150 -4.13 10.54 -6.25
CA ASP A 150 -2.74 10.79 -6.65
C ASP A 150 -2.29 12.18 -6.18
N ASP A 151 -3.12 13.21 -6.34
CA ASP A 151 -2.85 14.56 -5.86
C ASP A 151 -2.69 14.60 -4.33
N LEU A 152 -3.58 13.93 -3.58
CA LEU A 152 -3.48 13.82 -2.12
C LEU A 152 -2.20 13.09 -1.71
N LEU A 153 -1.90 11.94 -2.32
CA LEU A 153 -0.69 11.18 -2.06
C LEU A 153 0.57 11.99 -2.32
N ASN A 154 0.62 12.71 -3.44
CA ASN A 154 1.77 13.54 -3.79
C ASN A 154 1.99 14.64 -2.75
N LYS A 155 0.92 15.30 -2.29
CA LYS A 155 1.00 16.29 -1.22
C LYS A 155 1.53 15.68 0.07
N LEU A 156 0.95 14.57 0.53
CA LEU A 156 1.34 13.94 1.79
C LEU A 156 2.79 13.43 1.74
N LYS A 157 3.21 12.84 0.63
CA LYS A 157 4.59 12.34 0.47
C LYS A 157 5.65 13.43 0.53
N GLN A 158 5.34 14.68 0.20
CA GLN A 158 6.28 15.80 0.29
C GLN A 158 6.69 16.11 1.74
N GLU A 159 5.90 15.67 2.72
CA GLU A 159 6.17 15.83 4.14
C GLU A 159 7.09 14.74 4.70
N HIS A 160 7.50 13.78 3.85
CA HIS A 160 8.26 12.59 4.24
C HIS A 160 9.55 12.45 3.45
N ASN A 161 10.59 11.93 4.11
CA ASN A 161 11.83 11.56 3.42
C ASN A 161 11.72 10.12 2.90
N ILE A 162 11.51 9.95 1.59
CA ILE A 162 11.34 8.63 0.96
C ILE A 162 12.54 8.31 0.06
N VAL A 163 13.19 7.18 0.32
CA VAL A 163 14.36 6.71 -0.45
C VAL A 163 14.17 5.25 -0.84
N PHE A 164 14.39 4.93 -2.12
CA PHE A 164 14.41 3.55 -2.62
C PHE A 164 15.85 3.06 -2.73
N ASN A 165 16.12 1.86 -2.22
CA ASN A 165 17.45 1.25 -2.18
C ASN A 165 17.63 0.12 -3.19
N ILE A 166 16.65 -0.04 -4.08
CA ILE A 166 16.65 -1.02 -5.17
C ILE A 166 16.22 -0.32 -6.46
N ASN A 167 16.65 -0.86 -7.61
CA ASN A 167 16.36 -0.31 -8.93
C ASN A 167 14.95 -0.66 -9.40
#